data_AF-A0A3C0FZ45-F1
#
_entry.id   AF-A0A3C0FZ45-F1
#
_cell.length_a   1.000
_cell.length_b   1.000
_cell.length_c   1.000
_cell.angle_alpha   90.00
_cell.angle_beta   90.00
_cell.angle_gamma   90.00
#
_symmetry.space_group_name_H-M   'P 1'
#
loop_
_entity.id
_entity.type
_entity.pdbx_description
1 polymer ?
#
loop_
_entity_poly.entity_id
_entity_poly.type
_entity_poly.pdbx_seq_one_letter_code
_entity_poly.pdbx_strand_id
1 'polypeptide(L)'
;LYSFFAALHGATVVGFDYSQKMISSSNKKSQEMELNCNFAYIDFLNIKSWGQDGCYDSCLERFKSEAVIVPAVIHHVHGKNKPLEQIITEWASMACKWIMLEYIPFDTSNRPISSELIVKTLSDLEFTSIKFIDSSPSPRYWILAEKK
;
A
#
# COMPACT_ATOMS: atom_id res chain seq x y z
N LEU A 1 2.93 -11.65 -3.55
CA LEU A 1 4.35 -11.99 -3.81
C LEU A 1 5.28 -11.27 -2.81
N TYR A 2 5.31 -9.93 -2.80
CA TYR A 2 6.15 -9.15 -1.88
C TYR A 2 5.98 -9.52 -0.41
N SER A 3 4.74 -9.75 0.04
CA SER A 3 4.45 -10.16 1.42
C SER A 3 5.12 -11.48 1.81
N PHE A 4 5.06 -12.48 0.93
CA PHE A 4 5.74 -13.77 1.16
C PHE A 4 7.26 -13.61 1.16
N PHE A 5 7.81 -12.82 0.24
CA PHE A 5 9.25 -12.59 0.18
C PHE A 5 9.75 -11.91 1.45
N ALA A 6 9.06 -10.88 1.93
CA ALA A 6 9.41 -10.21 3.19
C ALA A 6 9.32 -11.17 4.38
N ALA A 7 8.26 -11.99 4.45
CA ALA A 7 8.11 -12.96 5.53
C ALA A 7 9.19 -14.08 5.51
N LEU A 8 9.61 -14.52 4.33
CA LEU A 8 10.74 -15.44 4.17
C LEU A 8 12.06 -14.85 4.70
N HIS A 9 12.18 -13.53 4.75
CA HIS A 9 13.32 -12.81 5.32
C HIS A 9 13.08 -12.38 6.78
N GLY A 10 12.10 -12.99 7.45
CA GLY A 10 11.85 -12.82 8.89
C GLY A 10 10.90 -11.69 9.26
N ALA A 11 10.28 -11.00 8.29
CA ALA A 11 9.29 -9.97 8.60
C ALA A 11 7.96 -10.58 9.07
N THR A 12 7.26 -9.88 9.97
CA THR A 12 5.84 -10.12 10.24
C THR A 12 5.03 -9.29 9.25
N VAL A 13 4.18 -9.91 8.45
CA VAL A 13 3.52 -9.21 7.33
C VAL A 13 2.01 -9.38 7.36
N VAL A 14 1.30 -8.27 7.07
CA VAL A 14 -0.10 -8.30 6.67
C VAL A 14 -0.21 -7.78 5.24
N GLY A 15 -0.73 -8.61 4.33
CA GLY A 15 -1.05 -8.23 2.96
C GLY A 15 -2.52 -7.90 2.80
N PHE A 16 -2.82 -6.99 1.87
CA PHE A 16 -4.20 -6.57 1.58
C PHE A 16 -4.56 -6.81 0.12
N ASP A 17 -5.81 -7.22 -0.11
CA ASP A 17 -6.41 -7.35 -1.43
C ASP A 17 -7.94 -7.15 -1.31
N TYR A 18 -8.63 -6.92 -2.42
CA TYR A 18 -10.09 -6.88 -2.47
C TYR A 18 -10.69 -8.24 -2.91
N SER A 19 -9.87 -9.15 -3.43
CA SER A 19 -10.31 -10.47 -3.89
C SER A 19 -10.28 -11.49 -2.75
N GLN A 20 -11.47 -11.85 -2.24
CA GLN A 20 -11.59 -12.90 -1.20
C GLN A 20 -10.95 -14.22 -1.62
N LYS A 21 -11.06 -14.60 -2.90
CA LYS A 21 -10.42 -15.82 -3.41
C LYS A 21 -8.90 -15.75 -3.28
N MET A 22 -8.29 -14.63 -3.66
CA MET A 22 -6.83 -14.45 -3.57
C MET A 22 -6.36 -14.44 -2.12
N ILE A 23 -7.12 -13.80 -1.23
CA ILE A 23 -6.83 -13.78 0.22
C ILE A 23 -6.85 -15.19 0.79
N SER A 24 -7.93 -15.95 0.56
CA SER A 24 -8.05 -17.32 1.07
C SER A 24 -6.95 -18.23 0.53
N SER A 25 -6.63 -18.14 -0.77
CA SER A 25 -5.52 -18.90 -1.36
C SER A 25 -4.17 -18.49 -0.78
N SER A 26 -3.94 -17.20 -0.54
CA SER A 26 -2.67 -16.69 0.00
C SER A 26 -2.49 -17.05 1.48
N ASN A 27 -3.55 -16.99 2.29
CA ASN A 27 -3.51 -17.45 3.69
C ASN A 27 -3.25 -18.95 3.79
N LYS A 28 -3.91 -19.77 2.97
CA LYS A 28 -3.62 -21.20 2.89
C LYS A 28 -2.15 -21.46 2.53
N LYS A 29 -1.64 -20.74 1.53
CA LYS A 29 -0.24 -20.88 1.12
C LYS A 29 0.74 -20.43 2.21
N SER A 30 0.42 -19.36 2.92
CA SER A 30 1.21 -18.88 4.06
C SER A 30 1.32 -19.94 5.16
N GLN A 31 0.18 -20.55 5.50
CA GLN A 31 0.11 -21.63 6.48
C GLN A 31 0.91 -22.86 6.04
N GLU A 32 0.80 -23.28 4.78
CA GLU A 32 1.58 -24.40 4.22
C GLU A 32 3.10 -24.16 4.26
N MET A 33 3.51 -22.90 4.17
CA MET A 33 4.93 -22.49 4.20
C MET A 33 5.39 -22.08 5.60
N GLU A 34 4.52 -22.17 6.62
CA GLU A 34 4.79 -21.75 8.00
C GLU A 34 5.33 -20.31 8.12
N LEU A 35 4.82 -19.40 7.28
CA LEU A 35 5.27 -18.02 7.24
C LEU A 35 4.49 -17.14 8.23
N ASN A 36 5.17 -16.16 8.81
CA ASN A 36 4.53 -15.11 9.61
C ASN A 36 3.90 -14.02 8.72
N CYS A 37 3.01 -14.44 7.83
CA CYS A 37 2.35 -13.60 6.84
C CYS A 37 0.85 -13.91 6.83
N ASN A 38 0.02 -12.89 6.96
CA ASN A 38 -1.43 -13.03 6.86
C ASN A 38 -1.98 -12.07 5.80
N PHE A 39 -3.14 -12.37 5.27
CA PHE A 39 -3.82 -11.57 4.27
C PHE A 39 -5.21 -11.23 4.73
N ALA A 40 -5.61 -9.97 4.56
CA ALA A 40 -6.91 -9.46 4.95
C ALA A 40 -7.60 -8.73 3.77
N TYR A 41 -8.93 -8.75 3.80
CA TYR A 41 -9.72 -7.98 2.86
C TYR A 41 -9.69 -6.50 3.23
N ILE A 42 -9.37 -5.64 2.26
CA ILE A 42 -9.51 -4.18 2.37
C ILE A 42 -10.07 -3.62 1.07
N ASP A 43 -11.06 -2.74 1.18
CA ASP A 43 -11.41 -1.80 0.13
C ASP A 43 -10.50 -0.55 0.27
N PHE A 44 -9.53 -0.43 -0.64
CA PHE A 44 -8.55 0.66 -0.63
C PHE A 44 -9.15 2.06 -0.78
N LEU A 45 -10.41 2.18 -1.22
CA LEU A 45 -11.12 3.47 -1.29
C LEU A 45 -11.91 3.76 -0.02
N ASN A 46 -12.26 2.74 0.76
CA ASN A 46 -13.09 2.83 1.96
C ASN A 46 -12.43 2.15 3.19
N ILE A 47 -11.31 2.70 3.62
CA ILE A 47 -10.47 2.12 4.68
C ILE A 47 -10.83 2.58 6.11
N LYS A 48 -11.65 3.63 6.24
CA LYS A 48 -12.00 4.23 7.54
C LYS A 48 -13.10 3.45 8.29
N SER A 49 -13.84 2.62 7.59
CA SER A 49 -14.87 1.74 8.15
C SER A 49 -14.57 0.31 7.74
N TRP A 50 -13.84 -0.41 8.59
CA TRP A 50 -13.35 -1.75 8.32
C TRP A 50 -14.01 -2.80 9.23
N GLY A 51 -14.14 -4.02 8.72
CA GLY A 51 -14.83 -5.11 9.42
C GLY A 51 -16.30 -5.28 9.04
N GLN A 52 -16.96 -6.21 9.73
CA GLN A 52 -18.39 -6.46 9.56
C GLN A 52 -19.17 -5.24 10.05
N ASP A 53 -19.88 -4.56 9.14
CA ASP A 53 -20.62 -3.33 9.44
C ASP A 53 -19.77 -2.21 10.09
N GLY A 54 -18.46 -2.18 9.79
CA GLY A 54 -17.53 -1.18 10.34
C GLY A 54 -17.14 -1.41 11.81
N CYS A 55 -17.42 -2.59 12.37
CA CYS A 55 -17.22 -2.88 13.80
C CYS A 55 -15.74 -2.87 14.26
N TYR A 56 -14.78 -2.81 13.33
CA TYR A 56 -13.36 -2.76 13.66
C TYR A 56 -12.77 -1.35 13.53
N ASP A 57 -13.62 -0.33 13.40
CA ASP A 57 -13.24 1.08 13.18
C ASP A 57 -12.34 1.24 11.95
N SER A 58 -11.28 2.03 12.06
CA SER A 58 -10.35 2.29 10.96
C SER A 58 -9.28 1.21 10.86
N CYS A 59 -9.09 0.64 9.67
CA CYS A 59 -7.97 -0.28 9.43
C CYS A 59 -6.62 0.44 9.58
N LEU A 60 -6.60 1.77 9.48
CA LEU A 60 -5.39 2.59 9.57
C LEU A 60 -4.65 2.40 10.88
N GLU A 61 -5.37 2.40 12.00
CA GLU A 61 -4.76 2.26 13.32
C GLU A 61 -4.42 0.80 13.63
N ARG A 62 -5.28 -0.15 13.22
CA ARG A 62 -5.07 -1.57 13.46
C ARG A 62 -3.86 -2.15 12.72
N PHE A 63 -3.55 -1.60 11.55
CA PHE A 63 -2.47 -2.08 10.70
C PHE A 63 -1.29 -1.12 10.62
N LYS A 64 -1.13 -0.24 11.61
CA LYS A 64 0.11 0.52 11.75
C LYS A 64 1.31 -0.42 11.74
N SER A 65 2.24 -0.12 10.83
CA SER A 65 3.36 -0.96 10.49
C SER A 65 4.62 -0.10 10.39
N GLU A 66 5.78 -0.68 10.70
CA GLU A 66 7.05 0.02 10.53
C GLU A 66 7.26 0.47 9.07
N ALA A 67 6.88 -0.39 8.13
CA ALA A 67 6.92 -0.12 6.69
C ALA A 67 5.59 -0.44 6.00
N VAL A 68 5.21 0.38 5.03
CA VAL A 68 4.09 0.14 4.11
C VAL A 68 4.62 0.05 2.68
N ILE A 69 4.24 -1.00 1.95
CA ILE A 69 4.66 -1.21 0.55
C ILE A 69 3.41 -1.33 -0.32
N VAL A 70 3.33 -0.50 -1.35
CA VAL A 70 2.17 -0.40 -2.24
C VAL A 70 2.60 -0.67 -3.70
N PRO A 71 2.66 -1.95 -4.12
CA PRO A 71 3.09 -2.34 -5.47
C PRO A 71 1.98 -2.10 -6.50
N ALA A 72 2.26 -1.30 -7.52
CA ALA A 72 1.39 -0.93 -8.64
C ALA A 72 -0.10 -0.69 -8.31
N VAL A 73 -0.48 -0.18 -7.13
CA VAL A 73 -1.92 0.00 -6.82
C VAL A 73 -2.45 1.37 -7.25
N ILE A 74 -1.63 2.43 -7.17
CA ILE A 74 -2.05 3.83 -7.40
C ILE A 74 -2.77 3.98 -8.73
N HIS A 75 -2.24 3.39 -9.80
CA HIS A 75 -2.80 3.50 -11.15
C HIS A 75 -4.17 2.82 -11.33
N HIS A 76 -4.55 1.92 -10.43
CA HIS A 76 -5.87 1.29 -10.41
C HIS A 76 -6.90 2.09 -9.60
N VAL A 77 -6.46 2.90 -8.63
CA VAL A 77 -7.34 3.66 -7.73
C VAL A 77 -7.42 5.14 -8.08
N HIS A 78 -6.46 5.65 -8.84
CA HIS A 78 -6.43 7.06 -9.23
C HIS A 78 -7.70 7.46 -9.98
N GLY A 79 -8.24 8.60 -9.59
CA GLY A 79 -9.46 9.20 -10.13
C GLY A 79 -10.71 8.31 -9.99
N LYS A 80 -10.73 7.41 -8.99
CA LYS A 80 -11.93 6.72 -8.52
C LYS A 80 -12.41 7.36 -7.22
N ASN A 81 -13.42 8.24 -7.31
CA ASN A 81 -14.20 8.80 -6.20
C ASN A 81 -13.42 9.42 -5.02
N LYS A 82 -12.10 9.60 -5.15
CA LYS A 82 -11.22 10.06 -4.08
C LYS A 82 -10.00 10.80 -4.64
N PRO A 83 -9.63 11.97 -4.10
CA PRO A 83 -8.41 12.68 -4.49
C PRO A 83 -7.15 11.86 -4.22
N LEU A 84 -6.12 12.05 -5.05
CA LEU A 84 -4.85 11.31 -4.93
C LEU A 84 -4.19 11.57 -3.58
N GLU A 85 -4.16 12.82 -3.15
CA GLU A 85 -3.60 13.27 -1.87
C GLU A 85 -4.27 12.56 -0.70
N GLN A 86 -5.58 12.38 -0.76
CA GLN A 86 -6.32 11.68 0.29
C GLN A 86 -5.95 10.19 0.33
N ILE A 87 -5.82 9.54 -0.84
CA ILE A 87 -5.36 8.15 -0.94
C ILE A 87 -3.95 7.99 -0.33
N ILE A 88 -3.00 8.85 -0.74
CA ILE A 88 -1.63 8.81 -0.24
C ILE A 88 -1.57 9.10 1.26
N THR A 89 -2.33 10.08 1.74
CA THR A 89 -2.39 10.44 3.17
C THR A 89 -2.83 9.27 4.01
N GLU A 90 -3.88 8.61 3.57
CA GLU A 90 -4.45 7.46 4.23
C GLU A 90 -3.45 6.29 4.27
N TRP A 91 -2.85 5.92 3.13
CA TRP A 91 -1.88 4.82 3.12
C TRP A 91 -0.61 5.14 3.91
N ALA A 92 -0.13 6.38 3.83
CA ALA A 92 1.03 6.85 4.60
C ALA A 92 0.76 6.88 6.11
N SER A 93 -0.48 7.09 6.56
CA SER A 93 -0.82 7.06 7.98
C SER A 93 -0.66 5.68 8.64
N MET A 94 -0.63 4.60 7.85
CA MET A 94 -0.30 3.26 8.34
C MET A 94 1.22 3.06 8.53
N ALA A 95 2.06 3.91 7.94
CA ALA A 95 3.51 3.79 8.04
C ALA A 95 4.06 4.59 9.22
N CYS A 96 4.71 3.89 10.15
CA CYS A 96 5.42 4.54 11.26
C CYS A 96 6.77 5.13 10.79
N LYS A 97 7.44 4.49 9.84
CA LYS A 97 8.79 4.88 9.42
C LYS A 97 8.99 4.93 7.91
N TRP A 98 8.62 3.89 7.19
CA TRP A 98 8.87 3.82 5.74
C TRP A 98 7.59 3.62 4.95
N ILE A 99 7.49 4.29 3.81
CA ILE A 99 6.51 3.96 2.78
C ILE A 99 7.19 3.85 1.42
N MET A 100 6.82 2.81 0.68
CA MET A 100 7.33 2.55 -0.66
C MET A 100 6.17 2.39 -1.63
N LEU A 101 6.05 3.31 -2.57
CA LEU A 101 4.96 3.37 -3.55
C LEU A 101 5.51 3.06 -4.95
N GLU A 102 4.94 2.08 -5.64
CA GLU A 102 5.26 1.91 -7.06
C GLU A 102 4.40 2.87 -7.88
N TYR A 103 5.08 3.74 -8.62
CA TYR A 103 4.48 4.74 -9.46
C TYR A 103 4.44 4.29 -10.92
N ILE A 104 3.26 4.46 -11.53
CA ILE A 104 3.02 4.30 -12.96
C ILE A 104 2.40 5.62 -13.44
N PRO A 105 2.91 6.26 -14.51
CA PRO A 105 2.51 7.64 -14.83
C PRO A 105 1.05 7.85 -15.26
N PHE A 106 0.35 6.78 -15.63
CA PHE A 106 -1.03 6.85 -16.14
C PHE A 106 -1.91 5.84 -15.43
N ASP A 107 -3.16 6.22 -15.17
CA ASP A 107 -4.17 5.33 -14.63
C ASP A 107 -4.77 4.39 -15.70
N THR A 108 -5.70 3.51 -15.31
CA THR A 108 -6.35 2.58 -16.23
C THR A 108 -7.25 3.24 -17.29
N SER A 109 -7.50 4.55 -17.17
CA SER A 109 -8.24 5.37 -18.15
C SER A 109 -7.32 6.33 -18.90
N ASN A 110 -6.00 6.12 -18.82
CA ASN A 110 -4.97 6.94 -19.45
C ASN A 110 -4.91 8.39 -18.96
N ARG A 111 -5.38 8.68 -17.74
CA ARG A 111 -5.22 9.98 -17.09
C ARG A 111 -3.85 10.07 -16.42
N PRO A 112 -3.15 11.20 -16.52
CA PRO A 112 -1.84 11.37 -15.90
C PRO A 112 -1.96 11.41 -14.37
N ILE A 113 -1.00 10.79 -13.69
CA ILE A 113 -0.87 10.78 -12.24
C ILE A 113 0.33 11.67 -11.89
N SER A 114 0.16 12.69 -11.04
CA SER A 114 1.28 13.56 -10.68
C SER A 114 2.15 12.91 -9.61
N SER A 115 3.41 12.63 -9.95
CA SER A 115 4.42 12.17 -8.99
C SER A 115 4.79 13.28 -8.00
N GLU A 116 4.77 14.53 -8.44
CA GLU A 116 5.09 15.72 -7.65
C GLU A 116 4.07 15.89 -6.52
N LEU A 117 2.79 15.63 -6.81
CA LEU A 117 1.72 15.67 -5.83
C LEU A 117 1.87 14.57 -4.76
N ILE A 118 2.31 13.36 -5.16
CA ILE A 118 2.61 12.26 -4.24
C ILE A 118 3.77 12.68 -3.32
N VAL A 119 4.86 13.19 -3.89
CA VAL A 119 6.05 13.64 -3.14
C VAL A 119 5.70 14.77 -2.18
N LYS A 120 4.92 15.76 -2.63
CA LYS A 120 4.44 16.85 -1.77
C LYS A 120 3.60 16.31 -0.62
N THR A 121 2.64 15.42 -0.90
CA THR A 121 1.77 14.84 0.14
C THR A 121 2.57 14.07 1.19
N LEU A 122 3.58 13.30 0.77
CA LEU A 122 4.48 12.61 1.70
C LEU A 122 5.30 13.60 2.54
N SER A 123 5.78 14.68 1.93
CA SER A 123 6.52 15.73 2.63
C SER A 123 5.67 16.44 3.68
N ASP A 124 4.40 16.73 3.36
CA ASP A 124 3.41 17.31 4.28
C ASP A 124 3.11 16.37 5.49
N LEU A 125 3.43 15.08 5.36
CA LEU A 125 3.29 14.05 6.40
C LEU A 125 4.62 13.70 7.09
N GLU A 126 5.61 14.59 6.99
CA GLU A 126 6.92 14.49 7.64
C GLU A 126 7.84 13.37 7.10
N PHE A 127 7.55 12.84 5.91
CA PHE A 127 8.50 11.99 5.21
C PHE A 127 9.54 12.86 4.50
N THR A 128 10.76 12.92 5.05
CA THR A 128 11.78 13.88 4.61
C THR A 128 12.84 13.30 3.68
N SER A 129 13.10 11.99 3.75
CA SER A 129 14.08 11.33 2.88
C SER A 129 13.35 10.56 1.78
N ILE A 130 13.24 11.18 0.61
CA ILE A 130 12.56 10.62 -0.56
C ILE A 130 13.59 10.22 -1.62
N LYS A 131 13.53 8.96 -2.06
CA LYS A 131 14.40 8.38 -3.07
C LYS A 131 13.57 7.75 -4.19
N PHE A 132 14.08 7.85 -5.41
CA PHE A 132 13.50 7.19 -6.58
C PHE A 132 14.35 5.97 -6.93
N ILE A 133 13.70 4.82 -7.12
CA ILE A 133 14.36 3.55 -7.45
C ILE A 133 13.71 3.00 -8.71
N ASP A 134 14.49 2.47 -9.64
CA ASP A 134 13.95 1.95 -10.90
C ASP A 134 12.93 0.82 -10.66
N SER A 135 11.84 0.82 -11.44
CA SER A 135 10.92 -0.30 -11.55
C SER A 135 10.78 -0.72 -13.01
N SER A 136 10.50 -2.00 -13.23
CA SER A 136 10.30 -2.56 -14.58
C SER A 136 8.83 -2.91 -14.81
N PRO A 137 8.30 -2.68 -16.01
CA PRO A 137 8.93 -2.00 -17.15
C PRO A 137 8.99 -0.48 -16.99
N SER A 138 9.89 0.17 -17.71
CA SER A 138 9.87 1.63 -17.91
C SER A 138 8.50 2.07 -18.48
N PRO A 139 7.94 3.24 -18.09
CA PRO A 139 8.52 4.33 -17.28
C PRO A 139 8.20 4.27 -15.77
N ARG A 140 8.05 3.07 -15.20
CA ARG A 140 7.71 2.89 -13.78
C ARG A 140 8.91 3.14 -12.88
N TYR A 141 8.65 3.56 -11.66
CA TYR A 141 9.67 3.65 -10.61
C TYR A 141 9.02 3.56 -9.23
N TRP A 142 9.82 3.28 -8.21
CA TRP A 142 9.42 3.31 -6.83
C TRP A 142 9.76 4.66 -6.20
N ILE A 143 8.84 5.18 -5.40
CA ILE A 143 9.04 6.30 -4.49
C ILE A 143 9.21 5.71 -3.10
N LEU A 144 10.44 5.69 -2.59
CA LEU A 144 10.75 5.29 -1.21
C LEU A 144 10.86 6.53 -0.35
N ALA A 145 10.07 6.61 0.71
CA ALA A 145 10.03 7.74 1.62
C ALA A 145 10.23 7.27 3.07
N GLU A 146 11.06 8.00 3.81
CA GLU A 146 11.34 7.75 5.24
C GLU A 146 10.93 8.94 6.10
N LYS A 147 10.23 8.65 7.20
CA LYS A 147 9.80 9.60 8.22
C LYS A 147 10.96 9.94 9.17
N LYS A 148 11.01 11.20 9.58
CA LYS A 148 12.03 11.71 10.51
C LYS A 148 11.85 11.17 11.92
#